data_AF-A0A6B2SM06-F1
#
_entry.id   AF-A0A6B2SM06-F1
#
_cell.length_a   1.000
_cell.length_b   1.000
_cell.length_c   1.000
_cell.angle_alpha   90.00
_cell.angle_beta   90.00
_cell.angle_gamma   90.00
#
_symmetry.space_group_name_H-M   'P 1'
#
loop_
_entity.id
_entity.type
_entity.pdbx_description
1 polymer ?
#
loop_
_entity_poly.entity_id
_entity_poly.type
_entity_poly.pdbx_seq_one_letter_code
_entity_poly.pdbx_strand_id
1 'polypeptide(L)'
;GAHPALLDAALQAAAVDGLDGATPLPFSFGSVTLHSRGANEMRVRIVPTGDDTFTVEAADPSGTPVARIDSLLVRPVAAGDLAAPDSSTQSLLSLAWSPYAADD
;
A
#
# COMPACT_ATOMS: atom_id res chain seq x y z
N GLY A 1 -5.25 -9.03 -13.60
CA GLY A 1 -3.94 -8.58 -13.10
C GLY A 1 -3.48 -9.50 -12.00
N ALA A 2 -2.54 -9.06 -11.17
CA ALA A 2 -2.25 -9.71 -9.89
C ALA A 2 -3.44 -9.51 -8.94
N HIS A 3 -3.71 -10.49 -8.08
CA HIS A 3 -4.73 -10.34 -7.04
C HIS A 3 -4.28 -9.28 -6.01
N PRO A 4 -5.08 -8.27 -5.64
CA PRO A 4 -4.65 -7.19 -4.75
C PRO A 4 -4.09 -7.71 -3.41
N ALA A 5 -4.76 -8.68 -2.79
CA ALA A 5 -4.27 -9.25 -1.53
C ALA A 5 -2.97 -10.06 -1.68
N LEU A 6 -2.73 -10.67 -2.85
CA LEU A 6 -1.49 -11.41 -3.10
C LEU A 6 -0.32 -10.45 -3.31
N LEU A 7 -0.57 -9.35 -4.03
CA LEU A 7 0.41 -8.28 -4.18
C LEU A 7 0.70 -7.58 -2.84
N ASP A 8 -0.33 -7.32 -2.03
CA ASP A 8 -0.15 -6.72 -0.70
C ASP A 8 0.71 -7.62 0.21
N ALA A 9 0.40 -8.92 0.29
CA ALA A 9 1.19 -9.88 1.04
C ALA A 9 2.66 -9.93 0.59
N ALA A 10 2.92 -9.79 -0.72
CA ALA A 10 4.27 -9.68 -1.25
C ALA A 10 4.99 -8.41 -0.78
N LEU A 11 4.29 -7.27 -0.70
CA LEU A 11 4.86 -6.00 -0.26
C LEU A 11 5.12 -5.95 1.25
N GLN A 12 4.38 -6.71 2.05
CA GLN A 12 4.64 -6.83 3.50
C GLN A 12 6.06 -7.33 3.80
N ALA A 13 6.69 -8.09 2.89
CA ALA A 13 8.09 -8.51 3.04
C ALA A 13 9.10 -7.34 2.97
N ALA A 14 8.76 -6.23 2.31
CA ALA A 14 9.57 -5.01 2.32
C ALA A 14 9.53 -4.28 3.68
N ALA A 15 8.56 -4.63 4.54
CA ALA A 15 8.33 -3.96 5.81
C ALA A 15 8.96 -4.68 7.03
N VAL A 16 9.69 -5.78 6.81
CA VAL A 16 10.14 -6.69 7.88
C VAL A 16 11.21 -6.08 8.80
N ASP A 17 11.96 -5.06 8.37
CA ASP A 17 13.03 -4.44 9.17
C ASP A 17 12.54 -3.28 10.09
N GLY A 18 11.23 -3.06 10.21
CA GLY A 18 10.65 -2.06 11.11
C GLY A 18 10.70 -2.45 12.59
N LEU A 19 11.88 -2.37 13.21
CA LEU A 19 12.12 -2.81 14.61
C LEU A 19 11.86 -1.73 15.69
N ASP A 20 11.55 -0.48 15.30
CA ASP A 20 11.48 0.66 16.22
C ASP A 20 10.05 1.19 16.48
N GLY A 21 9.03 0.32 16.39
CA GLY A 21 7.65 0.65 16.82
C GLY A 21 6.81 1.46 15.82
N ALA A 22 7.34 1.76 14.63
CA ALA A 22 6.58 2.27 13.48
C ALA A 22 6.59 1.24 12.34
N THR A 23 5.44 1.02 11.71
CA THR A 23 5.33 0.06 10.60
C THR A 23 5.58 0.79 9.27
N PRO A 24 6.61 0.42 8.50
CA PRO A 24 6.81 0.98 7.17
C PRO A 24 5.72 0.47 6.21
N LEU A 25 4.97 1.39 5.61
CA LEU A 25 3.91 1.08 4.66
C LEU A 25 4.25 1.62 3.26
N PRO A 26 3.87 0.91 2.18
CA PRO A 26 3.91 1.44 0.82
C PRO A 26 3.22 2.80 0.73
N PHE A 27 3.93 3.82 0.21
CA PHE A 27 3.41 5.18 0.07
C PHE A 27 3.34 5.64 -1.39
N SER A 28 4.38 5.39 -2.18
CA SER A 28 4.47 5.84 -3.57
C SER A 28 5.06 4.75 -4.47
N PHE A 29 4.51 4.63 -5.68
CA PHE A 29 4.88 3.64 -6.68
C PHE A 29 5.30 4.34 -7.97
N GLY A 30 6.55 4.12 -8.40
CA GLY A 30 7.13 4.62 -9.64
C GLY A 30 7.32 3.50 -10.66
N SER A 31 6.92 3.76 -11.90
CA SER A 31 7.09 2.86 -13.06
C SER A 31 6.65 1.42 -12.78
N VAL A 32 5.34 1.23 -12.58
CA VAL A 32 4.75 -0.10 -12.36
C VAL A 32 4.44 -0.76 -13.70
N THR A 33 4.98 -1.96 -13.90
CA THR A 33 4.67 -2.81 -15.06
C THR A 33 3.98 -4.09 -14.60
N LEU A 34 2.89 -4.46 -15.28
CA LEU A 34 2.16 -5.71 -15.04
C LEU A 34 2.26 -6.59 -16.28
N HIS A 35 2.84 -7.79 -16.13
CA HIS A 35 3.13 -8.71 -17.22
C HIS A 35 2.05 -9.77 -17.40
N SER A 36 1.52 -10.34 -16.31
CA SER A 36 0.56 -11.45 -16.37
C SER A 36 -0.68 -11.21 -15.50
N ARG A 37 -1.73 -12.01 -15.73
CA ARG A 37 -2.97 -11.98 -14.95
C ARG A 37 -3.22 -13.35 -14.34
N GLY A 38 -3.72 -13.38 -13.11
CA GLY A 38 -4.25 -14.62 -12.51
C GLY A 38 -3.24 -15.51 -11.77
N ALA A 39 -2.05 -15.00 -11.42
CA ALA A 39 -1.17 -15.70 -10.49
C ALA A 39 -1.88 -15.84 -9.14
N ASN A 40 -1.93 -17.07 -8.62
CA ASN A 40 -2.43 -17.43 -7.29
C ASN A 40 -1.30 -17.60 -6.27
N GLU A 41 -0.06 -17.71 -6.74
CA GLU A 41 1.16 -17.78 -5.95
C GLU A 41 2.25 -16.93 -6.64
N MET A 42 3.10 -16.25 -5.85
CA MET A 42 4.15 -15.37 -6.36
C MET A 42 5.45 -15.55 -5.56
N ARG A 43 6.57 -15.52 -6.27
CA ARG A 43 7.91 -15.31 -5.73
C ARG A 43 8.28 -13.85 -5.93
N VAL A 44 8.91 -13.26 -4.93
CA VAL A 44 9.19 -11.82 -4.92
C VAL A 44 10.67 -11.60 -4.62
N ARG A 45 11.28 -10.69 -5.36
CA ARG A 45 12.61 -10.17 -5.11
C ARG A 45 12.49 -8.70 -4.77
N ILE A 46 12.91 -8.34 -3.57
CA ILE A 46 12.87 -6.97 -3.05
C ILE A 46 14.31 -6.54 -2.82
N VAL A 47 14.71 -5.43 -3.43
CA VAL A 47 16.07 -4.91 -3.34
C VAL A 47 16.03 -3.47 -2.84
N PRO A 48 16.70 -3.14 -1.73
CA PRO A 48 16.87 -1.77 -1.29
C PRO A 48 17.63 -0.96 -2.34
N THR A 49 17.12 0.22 -2.67
CA THR A 49 17.76 1.20 -3.56
C THR A 49 18.06 2.52 -2.84
N GLY A 50 17.76 2.60 -1.54
CA GLY A 50 17.98 3.71 -0.63
C GLY A 50 17.43 3.35 0.76
N ASP A 51 17.41 4.30 1.69
CA ASP A 51 16.99 4.05 3.07
C ASP A 51 15.53 3.59 3.16
N ASP A 52 14.64 4.23 2.37
CA ASP A 52 13.19 3.95 2.38
C ASP A 52 12.66 3.54 1.00
N THR A 53 13.53 3.18 0.05
CA THR A 53 13.14 2.91 -1.35
C THR A 53 13.58 1.54 -1.81
N PHE A 54 12.72 0.86 -2.56
CA PHE A 54 12.95 -0.50 -3.05
C PHE A 54 12.60 -0.66 -4.53
N THR A 55 13.29 -1.58 -5.20
CA THR A 55 12.80 -2.21 -6.44
C THR A 55 12.15 -3.54 -6.10
N VAL A 56 10.99 -3.82 -6.69
CA VAL A 56 10.24 -5.07 -6.50
C VAL A 56 10.05 -5.77 -7.83
N GLU A 57 10.43 -7.03 -7.89
CA GLU A 57 10.15 -7.92 -9.02
C GLU A 57 9.36 -9.12 -8.52
N ALA A 58 8.32 -9.48 -9.24
CA ALA A 58 7.49 -10.62 -8.91
C ALA A 58 7.31 -11.55 -10.10
N ALA A 59 7.41 -12.85 -9.83
CA ALA A 59 7.23 -13.92 -10.79
C ALA A 59 6.34 -15.01 -10.22
N ASP A 60 5.73 -15.82 -11.07
CA ASP A 60 5.01 -17.02 -10.64
C ASP A 60 6.00 -18.16 -10.26
N PRO A 61 5.52 -19.32 -9.77
CA PRO A 61 6.40 -20.43 -9.41
C PRO A 61 7.21 -21.01 -10.57
N SER A 62 6.78 -20.80 -11.82
CA SER A 62 7.51 -21.20 -13.03
C SER A 62 8.61 -20.21 -13.43
N GLY A 63 8.67 -19.04 -12.77
CA GLY A 63 9.60 -17.96 -13.09
C GLY A 63 9.06 -16.96 -14.12
N THR A 64 7.80 -17.09 -14.54
CA THR A 64 7.20 -16.14 -15.49
C THR A 64 6.96 -14.81 -14.79
N PRO A 65 7.42 -13.66 -15.35
CA PRO A 65 7.19 -12.35 -14.75
C PRO A 65 5.70 -12.06 -14.57
N VAL A 66 5.34 -11.55 -13.39
CA VAL A 66 3.98 -11.12 -13.02
C VAL A 66 3.91 -9.60 -12.95
N ALA A 67 4.82 -8.97 -12.21
CA ALA A 67 4.86 -7.52 -12.04
C ALA A 67 6.28 -7.02 -11.73
N ARG A 68 6.54 -5.75 -12.04
CA ARG A 68 7.74 -5.01 -11.65
C ARG A 68 7.35 -3.63 -11.15
N ILE A 69 7.98 -3.20 -10.05
CA ILE A 69 7.89 -1.86 -9.50
C ILE A 69 9.31 -1.34 -9.43
N ASP A 70 9.64 -0.33 -10.23
CA ASP A 70 11.02 0.16 -10.31
C ASP A 70 11.40 0.96 -9.06
N SER A 71 10.44 1.72 -8.52
CA SER A 71 10.60 2.49 -7.29
C SER A 71 9.37 2.35 -6.40
N LEU A 72 9.57 1.78 -5.22
CA LEU A 72 8.60 1.72 -4.13
C LEU A 72 9.17 2.51 -2.96
N LEU A 73 8.55 3.65 -2.64
CA LEU A 73 8.85 4.41 -1.44
C LEU A 73 7.94 3.94 -0.31
N VAL A 74 8.51 3.58 0.83
CA VAL A 74 7.79 3.27 2.06
C VAL A 74 7.88 4.43 3.05
N ARG A 75 6.94 4.53 3.97
CA ARG A 75 6.98 5.50 5.06
C ARG A 75 6.56 4.86 6.38
N PRO A 76 7.23 5.18 7.49
CA PRO A 76 6.80 4.74 8.81
C PRO A 76 5.45 5.36 9.16
N VAL A 77 4.55 4.56 9.71
CA VAL A 77 3.27 5.00 10.27
C VAL A 77 3.19 4.52 11.70
N ALA A 78 2.88 5.44 12.63
CA ALA A 78 2.68 5.08 14.03
C ALA A 78 1.27 4.50 14.20
N ALA A 79 1.10 3.54 15.13
CA ALA A 79 -0.21 2.91 15.37
C ALA A 79 -1.32 3.93 15.72
N GLY A 80 -0.97 5.04 16.38
CA GLY A 80 -1.90 6.13 16.70
C GLY A 80 -2.40 6.91 15.49
N ASP A 81 -1.64 6.94 14.38
CA ASP A 81 -2.05 7.63 13.15
C ASP A 81 -3.14 6.86 12.38
N LEU A 82 -3.23 5.55 12.61
CA LEU A 82 -4.22 4.65 12.00
C LEU A 82 -5.36 4.28 12.96
N ALA A 83 -5.31 4.77 14.20
CA ALA A 83 -6.36 4.50 15.17
C ALA A 83 -7.69 5.04 14.64
N ALA A 84 -8.72 4.20 14.68
CA ALA A 84 -10.08 4.69 14.50
C ALA A 84 -10.35 5.77 15.57
N PRO A 85 -11.07 6.85 15.24
CA PRO A 85 -11.48 7.80 16.25
C PRO A 85 -12.21 7.05 17.36
N ASP A 86 -11.90 7.38 18.62
CA ASP A 86 -12.45 6.71 19.79
C ASP A 86 -13.96 6.54 19.63
N SER A 87 -14.47 5.31 19.78
CA SER A 87 -15.89 4.99 19.61
C SER A 87 -16.80 5.76 20.59
N SER A 88 -16.24 6.37 21.63
CA SER A 88 -16.90 7.32 22.53
C SER A 88 -17.27 8.66 21.87
N THR A 89 -16.70 8.94 20.69
CA THR A 89 -16.99 10.10 19.84
C THR A 89 -17.81 9.74 18.60
N GLN A 90 -18.50 8.58 18.59
CA GLN A 90 -19.59 8.31 17.63
C GLN A 90 -20.75 9.28 17.87
N SER A 91 -20.51 10.53 17.51
CA SER A 91 -21.50 11.57 17.40
C SER A 91 -22.38 11.17 16.23
N LEU A 92 -23.68 11.05 16.48
CA LEU A 92 -24.67 10.92 15.42
C LEU A 92 -24.50 12.09 14.46
N LEU A 93 -23.95 11.81 13.28
CA LEU A 93 -23.83 12.80 12.23
C LEU A 93 -25.21 12.99 11.63
N SER A 94 -25.67 14.24 11.57
CA SER A 94 -26.91 14.61 10.90
C SER A 94 -26.60 15.39 9.63
N LEU A 95 -27.43 15.18 8.62
CA LEU A 95 -27.33 15.91 7.36
C LEU A 95 -27.89 17.31 7.54
N ALA A 96 -27.06 18.34 7.37
CA ALA A 96 -27.47 19.74 7.37
C ALA A 96 -27.12 20.37 6.01
N TRP A 97 -28.13 20.93 5.35
CA TRP A 97 -27.95 21.71 4.13
C TRP A 97 -28.05 23.19 4.46
N SER A 98 -27.03 23.96 4.10
CA SER A 98 -27.07 25.43 4.14
C SER A 98 -27.69 25.94 2.84
N PRO A 99 -28.73 26.79 2.89
CA PRO A 99 -29.29 27.40 1.69
C PRO A 99 -28.22 28.20 0.95
N TYR A 100 -28.15 28.02 -0.36
CA TYR A 100 -27.37 28.88 -1.22
C TYR A 100 -28.27 30.03 -1.70
N ALA A 101 -27.88 31.28 -1.43
CA ALA A 101 -28.51 32.42 -2.05
C ALA A 101 -27.99 32.52 -3.48
N ALA A 102 -28.85 32.25 -4.47
CA ALA A 102 -28.55 32.60 -5.84
C ALA A 102 -28.76 34.11 -6.02
N ASP A 103 -27.81 34.77 -6.69
CA ASP A 103 -27.99 36.16 -7.13
C ASP A 103 -29.05 36.21 -8.24
N ASP A 104 -30.00 37.16 -8.13
CA ASP A 104 -31.06 37.46 -9.12
C ASP A 104 -30.53 38.18 -10.36
#